data_AF-A0A382R7I8-F1
#
_entry.id   AF-A0A382R7I8-F1
#
_cell.length_a   1.000
_cell.length_b   1.000
_cell.length_c   1.000
_cell.angle_alpha   90.00
_cell.angle_beta   90.00
_cell.angle_gamma   90.00
#
_symmetry.space_group_name_H-M   'P 1'
#
loop_
_entity.id
_entity.type
_entity.pdbx_description
1 polymer ?
#
loop_
_entity_poly.entity_id
_entity_poly.type
_entity_poly.pdbx_seq_one_letter_code
_entity_poly.pdbx_strand_id
1 'polypeptide(L)' 'MDKNTPIIVMCHTGVRSAHVCQYLEPLGYDVTNLEGGIEAWSQLVDPSVPRY' A
#
# COMPACT_ATOMS: atom_id res chain seq x y z
N MET A 1 0.01 -16.95 6.98
CA MET A 1 -0.69 -16.10 6.00
C MET A 1 -0.53 -16.77 4.65
N ASP A 2 -1.61 -16.93 3.89
CA ASP A 2 -1.54 -17.53 2.56
C ASP A 2 -0.84 -16.56 1.60
N LYS A 3 0.20 -17.04 0.91
CA LYS A 3 1.02 -16.25 -0.01
C LYS A 3 0.26 -15.84 -1.28
N ASN A 4 -0.82 -16.55 -1.60
CA ASN A 4 -1.68 -16.27 -2.75
C ASN A 4 -2.82 -15.30 -2.42
N THR A 5 -2.97 -14.88 -1.15
CA THR A 5 -3.93 -13.83 -0.82
C THR A 5 -3.32 -12.48 -1.22
N PRO A 6 -3.97 -11.68 -2.07
CA PRO A 6 -3.46 -10.36 -2.44
C PRO A 6 -3.35 -9.44 -1.23
N ILE A 7 -2.22 -8.75 -1.09
CA ILE A 7 -1.92 -7.84 0.01
C ILE A 7 -1.68 -6.45 -0.55
N ILE A 8 -2.51 -5.48 -0.16
CA ILE A 8 -2.24 -4.07 -0.41
C ILE A 8 -1.46 -3.50 0.76
N VAL A 9 -0.28 -2.95 0.50
CA VAL A 9 0.55 -2.27 1.50
C VAL A 9 0.43 -0.77 1.30
N MET A 10 0.15 -0.04 2.37
CA MET A 10 -0.02 1.41 2.31
C MET A 10 0.71 2.13 3.45
N CYS A 11 1.20 3.32 3.16
CA CYS A 11 1.68 4.27 4.15
C CYS A 11 1.11 5.67 3.83
N HIS A 12 1.67 6.73 4.41
CA HIS A 12 1.19 8.09 4.20
C HIS A 12 1.27 8.55 2.73
N THR A 13 2.43 8.37 2.08
CA THR A 13 2.70 8.84 0.71
C THR A 13 3.08 7.75 -0.29
N GLY A 14 3.02 6.47 0.10
CA GLY A 14 3.40 5.33 -0.75
C GLY A 14 4.89 4.97 -0.77
N VAL A 15 5.79 5.82 -0.22
CA VAL A 15 7.26 5.58 -0.27
C VAL A 15 7.71 4.43 0.63
N ARG A 16 7.27 4.42 1.89
CA ARG A 16 7.70 3.38 2.85
C ARG A 16 7.07 2.02 2.54
N SER A 17 5.82 2.03 2.09
CA SER A 17 5.12 0.82 1.68
C SER A 17 5.74 0.20 0.42
N ALA A 18 6.30 0.99 -0.49
CA ALA A 18 7.09 0.47 -1.62
C ALA A 18 8.28 -0.37 -1.16
N HIS A 19 9.04 0.08 -0.16
CA HIS A 19 10.15 -0.71 0.40
C HIS A 19 9.68 -2.03 1.02
N VAL A 20 8.50 -2.05 1.63
CA VAL A 20 7.91 -3.28 2.18
C VAL A 20 7.52 -4.24 1.06
N CYS A 21 6.92 -3.75 -0.03
CA CYS A 21 6.63 -4.58 -1.21
C CYS A 21 7.92 -5.18 -1.77
N GLN A 22 8.97 -4.38 -1.98
CA GLN A 22 10.28 -4.84 -2.46
C GLN A 22 10.91 -5.93 -1.57
N TYR A 23 10.65 -5.88 -0.26
CA TYR A 23 11.12 -6.91 0.66
C TYR A 23 10.29 -8.21 0.58
N LEU A 24 8.97 -8.09 0.40
CA LEU A 24 8.05 -9.23 0.43
C LEU A 24 7.91 -9.96 -0.92
N GLU A 25 8.01 -9.26 -2.04
CA GLU A 25 7.99 -9.82 -3.40
C GLU A 25 8.95 -11.02 -3.57
N PRO A 26 10.25 -10.94 -3.24
CA PRO A 26 11.17 -12.08 -3.40
C PRO A 26 10.88 -13.25 -2.45
N LEU A 27 10.09 -13.02 -1.38
CA LEU A 27 9.63 -14.08 -0.48
C LEU A 27 8.39 -14.82 -1.04
N GLY A 28 7.89 -14.39 -2.19
CA GLY A 28 6.78 -14.99 -2.93
C GLY A 28 5.40 -14.57 -2.44
N TYR A 29 5.27 -13.38 -1.82
CA TYR A 29 3.96 -12.82 -1.49
C TYR A 29 3.38 -12.05 -2.68
N ASP A 30 2.08 -12.19 -2.91
CA ASP A 30 1.32 -11.32 -3.81
C ASP A 30 1.05 -9.98 -3.11
N VAL A 31 1.94 -9.00 -3.32
CA VAL A 31 1.89 -7.68 -2.69
C VAL A 31 1.81 -6.57 -3.72
N THR A 32 1.03 -5.53 -3.42
CA THR A 32 0.94 -4.32 -4.24
C THR A 32 1.01 -3.08 -3.35
N ASN A 33 1.83 -2.11 -3.75
CA ASN A 33 1.93 -0.83 -3.07
C ASN A 33 0.78 0.08 -3.49
N LEU A 34 0.07 0.68 -2.53
CA LEU A 34 -0.88 1.75 -2.83
C LEU A 34 -0.11 3.03 -3.18
N GLU A 35 -0.06 3.38 -4.46
CA GLU A 35 0.61 4.58 -4.96
C GLU A 35 0.02 5.85 -4.33
N GLY A 36 0.90 6.76 -3.91
CA GLY A 36 0.52 8.01 -3.24
C GLY A 36 0.00 7.84 -1.80
N GLY A 37 -0.14 6.60 -1.31
CA GLY A 37 -0.53 6.33 0.07
C GLY A 37 -1.95 6.79 0.42
N ILE A 38 -2.23 6.90 1.72
CA ILE A 38 -3.53 7.36 2.20
C ILE A 38 -3.82 8.81 1.78
N GLU A 39 -2.80 9.62 1.54
CA GLU A 39 -2.99 10.99 1.06
C GLU A 39 -3.67 11.01 -0.32
N ALA A 40 -3.18 10.20 -1.27
CA ALA A 40 -3.80 10.11 -2.59
C ALA A 40 -5.19 9.45 -2.52
N TRP A 41 -5.38 8.45 -1.64
CA TRP A 41 -6.70 7.85 -1.42
C TRP A 41 -7.73 8.87 -0.94
N SER A 42 -7.37 9.66 0.08
CA SER A 42 -8.24 10.72 0.62
C SER A 42 -8.60 11.78 -0.42
N GLN A 43 -7.71 12.06 -1.37
CA GLN A 43 -7.97 13.08 -2.39
C GLN A 43 -8.77 12.55 -3.60
N LEU A 44 -8.47 11.33 -4.03
CA LEU A 44 -8.92 10.81 -5.33
C LEU A 44 -10.06 9.79 -5.22
N VAL A 45 -10.19 9.13 -4.07
CA VAL A 45 -11.13 8.01 -3.88
C VAL A 45 -12.15 8.30 -2.80
N ASP A 46 -11.71 8.65 -1.59
CA ASP A 46 -12.60 8.86 -0.46
C ASP A 46 -12.25 10.13 0.36
N PRO A 47 -12.88 11.27 0.01
CA PRO A 47 -12.70 12.54 0.73
C PRO A 47 -13.16 12.53 2.19
N SER A 48 -13.88 11.50 2.66
CA SER A 48 -14.28 11.38 4.06
C SER A 48 -13.14 10.93 4.96
N VAL A 49 -12.09 10.31 4.39
CA VAL A 49 -10.90 9.90 5.13
C VAL A 49 -10.06 11.13 5.49
N PRO A 50 -9.90 11.45 6.79
CA PRO A 50 -9.17 12.64 7.22
C PRO A 50 -7.70 12.62 6.80
N ARG A 51 -7.20 13.79 6.40
CA ARG A 51 -5.80 14.03 6.07
C ARG A 51 -5.09 14.68 7.24
N TYR A 52 -3.82 14.33 7.44
CA TYR A 52 -2.96 14.84 8.51
C TYR A 52 -1.51 14.97 8.05
#